data_AF-A0A914SFQ9-F1
#
_entry.id   AF-A0A914SFQ9-F1
#
_cell.length_a   1.000
_cell.length_b   1.000
_cell.length_c   1.000
_cell.angle_alpha   90.00
_cell.angle_beta   90.00
_cell.angle_gamma   90.00
#
_symmetry.space_group_name_H-M   'P 1'
#
loop_
_entity.id
_entity.type
_entity.pdbx_description
1 polymer ?
#
loop_
_entity_poly.entity_id
_entity_poly.type
_entity_poly.pdbx_seq_one_letter_code
_entity_poly.pdbx_strand_id
1 'polypeptide(L)' 'MYTWWASSSSILIDLCRINNQLLIALGVGHPKIDQICTLLARYGIHPKMTGAGGGGSVFAFLKPEQCLIYKGMRI' A
#
# COMPACT_ATOMS: atom_id res chain seq x y z
N MET A 1 0.30 21.77 -16.60
CA MET A 1 1.31 21.84 -15.52
C MET A 1 1.07 20.85 -14.37
N TYR A 2 -0.08 20.18 -14.27
CA TYR A 2 -0.38 19.20 -13.19
C TYR A 2 -0.13 17.72 -13.53
N THR A 3 0.10 17.38 -14.80
CA THR A 3 0.26 15.98 -15.25
C THR A 3 1.55 15.33 -14.75
N TRP A 4 2.64 16.08 -14.63
CA TRP A 4 3.94 15.55 -14.20
C TRP A 4 3.93 15.00 -12.76
N TRP A 5 3.29 15.70 -11.82
CA TRP A 5 3.16 15.23 -10.43
C TRP A 5 2.28 13.98 -10.32
N ALA A 6 1.18 13.93 -11.09
CA ALA A 6 0.33 12.74 -11.16
C ALA A 6 1.09 11.51 -11.70
N SER A 7 1.94 11.71 -12.71
CA SER A 7 2.79 10.66 -13.28
C SER A 7 3.92 10.20 -12.35
N SER A 8 4.47 11.09 -11.50
CA SER A 8 5.52 10.72 -10.54
C SER A 8 4.98 9.84 -9.40
N SER A 9 3.76 10.09 -8.93
CA SER A 9 3.16 9.33 -7.83
C SER A 9 2.80 7.89 -8.22
N SER A 10 2.49 7.61 -9.49
CA SER A 10 2.16 6.24 -9.92
C SER A 10 3.34 5.29 -9.82
N ILE A 11 4.54 5.75 -10.17
CA ILE A 11 5.78 4.96 -10.05
C ILE A 11 6.02 4.53 -8.59
N LEU A 12 5.80 5.42 -7.62
CA LEU A 12 5.99 5.08 -6.21
C LEU A 12 5.00 4.03 -5.72
N ILE A 13 3.74 4.08 -6.20
CA ILE A 13 2.71 3.09 -5.88
C ILE A 13 3.11 1.72 -6.45
N ASP A 14 3.54 1.67 -7.71
CA ASP A 14 3.99 0.43 -8.35
C ASP A 14 5.21 -0.17 -7.66
N LEU A 15 6.20 0.66 -7.31
CA LEU A 15 7.39 0.23 -6.56
C LEU A 15 7.02 -0.29 -5.15
N CYS A 16 6.07 0.35 -4.46
CA CYS A 16 5.57 -0.15 -3.18
C CYS A 16 4.93 -1.52 -3.33
N ARG A 17 4.06 -1.70 -4.33
CA ARG A 17 3.40 -2.97 -4.61
C ARG A 17 4.41 -4.08 -4.89
N ILE A 18 5.38 -3.82 -5.78
CA ILE A 18 6.43 -4.78 -6.15
C ILE A 18 7.25 -5.16 -4.92
N ASN A 19 7.72 -4.18 -4.15
CA ASN A 19 8.56 -4.44 -2.98
C ASN A 19 7.79 -5.25 -1.91
N ASN A 20 6.50 -4.97 -1.70
CA ASN A 20 5.70 -5.77 -0.78
C ASN A 20 5.60 -7.25 -1.21
N GLN A 21 5.42 -7.51 -2.50
CA GLN A 21 5.40 -8.88 -3.02
C GLN A 21 6.75 -9.58 -2.86
N LEU A 22 7.86 -8.86 -3.05
CA LEU A 22 9.21 -9.40 -2.80
C LEU A 22 9.41 -9.75 -1.32
N LEU A 23 8.93 -8.94 -0.38
CA LEU A 23 9.01 -9.23 1.06
C LEU A 23 8.17 -10.47 1.44
N ILE A 24 6.98 -10.62 0.86
CA ILE A 24 6.18 -11.84 1.03
C ILE A 24 6.94 -13.06 0.50
N ALA A 25 7.55 -12.95 -0.69
CA ALA A 25 8.34 -14.02 -1.29
C ALA A 25 9.59 -14.39 -0.46
N LEU A 26 10.16 -13.44 0.29
CA LEU A 26 11.24 -13.69 1.24
C LEU A 26 10.78 -14.36 2.54
N GLY A 27 9.48 -14.60 2.73
CA GLY A 27 8.94 -15.27 3.91
C GLY A 27 8.81 -14.39 5.15
N VAL A 28 9.01 -13.07 5.02
CA VAL A 28 8.84 -12.10 6.13
C VAL A 28 7.41 -11.56 6.26
N GLY A 29 6.48 -12.18 5.53
CA GLY A 29 5.04 -11.91 5.54
C GLY A 29 4.36 -12.15 6.89
N HIS A 30 3.11 -11.70 7.03
CA HIS A 30 2.29 -12.01 8.20
C HIS A 30 0.80 -12.06 7.81
N PRO A 31 0.04 -13.12 8.17
CA PRO A 31 -1.33 -13.31 7.68
C PRO A 31 -2.26 -12.11 7.91
N LYS A 32 -2.14 -11.44 9.06
CA LYS A 32 -2.94 -10.26 9.40
C LYS A 32 -2.59 -9.05 8.53
N ILE A 33 -1.32 -8.89 8.17
CA ILE A 33 -0.86 -7.82 7.27
C ILE A 33 -1.34 -8.12 5.85
N ASP A 34 -1.24 -9.38 5.41
CA ASP A 34 -1.69 -9.79 4.08
C ASP A 34 -3.21 -9.59 3.90
N GLN A 35 -4.00 -9.80 4.96
CA GLN A 35 -5.43 -9.46 4.99
C GLN A 35 -5.67 -7.96 4.81
N ILE A 36 -4.94 -7.10 5.52
CA ILE A 36 -5.03 -5.63 5.38
C ILE A 36 -4.65 -5.22 3.94
N CYS A 37 -3.55 -5.76 3.41
CA CYS A 37 -3.09 -5.50 2.05
C CYS A 37 -4.14 -5.93 1.00
N THR A 38 -4.75 -7.10 1.19
CA THR A 38 -5.79 -7.61 0.30
C THR A 38 -7.05 -6.75 0.36
N LEU A 39 -7.45 -6.30 1.56
CA LEU A 39 -8.59 -5.41 1.73
C LEU A 39 -8.36 -4.06 1.04
N LEU A 40 -7.20 -3.44 1.28
CA LEU A 40 -6.86 -2.15 0.68
C LEU A 40 -6.71 -2.22 -0.84
N ALA A 41 -6.23 -3.35 -1.38
CA ALA A 41 -6.14 -3.56 -2.81
C ALA A 41 -7.51 -3.50 -3.52
N ARG A 42 -8.60 -3.87 -2.84
CA ARG A 42 -9.97 -3.73 -3.37
C ARG A 42 -10.38 -2.27 -3.58
N TYR A 43 -9.76 -1.35 -2.84
CA TYR A 43 -9.94 0.10 -2.98
C TYR A 43 -8.86 0.75 -3.86
N GLY A 44 -8.07 -0.06 -4.58
CA GLY A 44 -6.96 0.41 -5.42
C GLY A 44 -5.78 0.97 -4.63
N ILE A 45 -5.72 0.73 -3.32
CA ILE A 45 -4.63 1.16 -2.44
C ILE A 45 -3.64 -0.01 -2.31
N HIS A 46 -2.36 0.24 -2.59
CA HIS A 46 -1.32 -0.77 -2.55
C HIS A 46 -0.34 -0.50 -1.40
N PRO A 47 -0.63 -1.02 -0.20
CA PRO A 47 0.27 -0.87 0.94
C PRO A 47 1.51 -1.75 0.84
N LYS A 48 2.54 -1.34 1.55
CA LYS A 48 3.78 -2.07 1.77
C LYS A 48 4.01 -2.26 3.27
N MET A 49 4.41 -3.46 3.68
CA MET A 49 4.88 -3.73 5.03
C MET A 49 6.23 -3.06 5.33
N THR A 50 6.40 -2.62 6.57
CA THR A 50 7.58 -1.90 7.04
C THR A 50 8.02 -2.39 8.42
N GLY A 51 9.32 -2.36 8.68
CA GLY A 51 9.96 -3.00 9.84
C GLY A 51 10.62 -4.35 9.49
N ALA A 52 10.91 -5.15 10.51
CA ALA A 52 11.64 -6.43 10.37
C ALA A 52 10.82 -7.57 9.71
N GLY A 53 9.50 -7.42 9.60
CA GLY A 53 8.57 -8.49 9.19
C GLY A 53 7.73 -9.04 10.35
N GLY A 54 6.80 -9.95 10.08
CA GLY A 54 6.10 -10.72 11.12
C GLY A 54 4.94 -10.03 11.87
N GLY A 55 4.33 -8.97 11.32
CA GLY A 55 3.05 -8.43 11.84
C GLY A 55 3.06 -6.99 12.35
N GLY A 56 4.14 -6.23 12.08
CA GLY A 56 4.30 -4.82 12.47
C GLY A 56 3.37 -3.84 11.73
N SER A 57 3.95 -2.88 11.01
CA SER A 57 3.20 -1.77 10.40
C SER A 57 3.14 -1.87 8.88
N VAL A 58 2.14 -1.22 8.29
CA VAL A 58 2.02 -1.00 6.84
C VAL A 58 1.91 0.50 6.55
N PHE A 59 2.36 0.90 5.37
CA PHE A 59 2.12 2.24 4.84
C PHE A 59 1.72 2.15 3.36
N ALA A 60 1.02 3.15 2.85
CA ALA A 60 0.63 3.23 1.44
C ALA A 60 0.71 4.68 0.95
N PHE A 61 1.01 4.85 -0.33
CA PHE A 61 0.81 6.13 -1.01
C PHE A 61 -0.63 6.22 -1.48
N LEU A 62 -1.30 7.32 -1.13
CA LEU A 62 -2.67 7.60 -1.55
C LEU A 62 -2.67 8.64 -2.66
N LYS A 63 -3.44 8.38 -3.70
CA LYS A 63 -3.84 9.44 -4.64
C LYS A 63 -4.86 10.36 -3.95
N PRO A 64 -4.97 11.63 -4.36
CA PRO A 64 -5.90 12.59 -3.76
C PRO A 64 -7.34 12.05 -3.66
N GLU A 65 -7.82 11.34 -4.69
CA GLU A 65 -9.14 10.70 -4.73
C GLU A 65 -9.34 9.59 -3.69
N GLN A 66 -8.26 8.90 -3.29
CA GLN A 66 -8.31 7.82 -2.30
C GLN A 66 -8.33 8.35 -0.86
N CYS A 67 -7.88 9.58 -0.65
CA CYS A 67 -7.90 10.24 0.66
C CYS A 67 -9.34 10.49 1.15
N LEU A 68 -10.29 10.65 0.22
CA LEU A 68 -11.72 10.78 0.54
C LEU A 68 -12.31 9.50 1.12
N ILE A 69 -11.82 8.33 0.69
CA ILE A 69 -12.25 7.02 1.19
C ILE A 69 -11.84 6.85 2.66
N TYR A 70 -10.66 7.35 3.06
CA TYR A 70 -10.16 7.24 4.43
C TYR A 70 -11.01 8.03 5.44
N LYS A 71 -11.62 9.15 5.04
CA LYS A 71 -12.47 9.96 5.95
C LYS A 71 -13.83 9.31 6.25
N GLY A 72 -14.30 8.40 5.40
CA GLY A 72 -15.58 7.69 5.60
C GLY A 72 -15.44 6.30 6.24
N MET A 73 -14.23 5.74 6.27
CA MET A 73 -13.97 4.37 6.72
C MET A 73 -13.68 4.34 8.22
N ARG A 74 -14.71 4.13 9.05
CA ARG A 74 -14.52 3.79 10.48
C ARG A 74 -14.03 2.35 10.59
N ILE A 75 -12.73 2.19 10.87
CA ILE A 75 -12.14 0.94 11.38
C ILE A 75 -12.44 0.78 12.87
#